data_AF-A0A1Q3TH01-F1
#
_entry.id   AF-A0A1Q3TH01-F1
#
_cell.length_a   1.000
_cell.length_b   1.000
_cell.length_c   1.000
_cell.angle_alpha   90.00
_cell.angle_beta   90.00
_cell.angle_gamma   90.00
#
_symmetry.space_group_name_H-M   'P 1'
#
loop_
_entity.id
_entity.type
_entity.pdbx_description
1 polymer ?
#
loop_
_entity_poly.entity_id
_entity_poly.type
_entity_poly.pdbx_seq_one_letter_code
_entity_poly.pdbx_strand_id
1 'polypeptide(L)'
;MILETTNSHCFTYKTDELLIELLGGIRIDTLDRMRVTIKVTVINKKQAEYLNNPKLAGLSIRHNLDLYCKCPYITDSLKLERKA
;
A
#
# COMPACT_ATOMS: atom_id res chain seq x y z
N MET A 1 10.92 -10.88 -6.39
CA MET A 1 9.75 -10.21 -5.80
C MET A 1 9.91 -10.20 -4.30
N ILE A 2 10.13 -9.04 -3.69
CA ILE A 2 10.39 -8.91 -2.25
C ILE A 2 9.58 -7.73 -1.72
N LEU A 3 8.87 -7.96 -0.61
CA LEU A 3 8.17 -6.92 0.15
C LEU A 3 9.05 -6.53 1.33
N GLU A 4 9.49 -5.28 1.36
CA GLU A 4 10.28 -4.71 2.45
C GLU A 4 9.36 -4.10 3.50
N THR A 5 9.32 -4.72 4.68
CA THR A 5 8.46 -4.33 5.82
C THR A 5 9.22 -3.76 7.00
N THR A 6 10.54 -3.57 6.86
CA THR A 6 11.42 -3.05 7.91
C THR A 6 11.05 -1.64 8.37
N ASN A 7 10.38 -0.86 7.52
CA ASN A 7 9.86 0.45 7.85
C ASN A 7 8.32 0.40 7.99
N SER A 8 7.83 0.52 9.22
CA SER A 8 6.40 0.55 9.56
C SER A 8 5.62 1.74 8.96
N HIS A 9 6.33 2.75 8.46
CA HIS A 9 5.74 3.94 7.83
C HIS A 9 5.83 3.92 6.29
N CYS A 10 6.56 2.96 5.73
CA CYS A 10 6.79 2.84 4.30
C CYS A 10 7.06 1.38 3.91
N PHE A 11 6.04 0.70 3.41
CA PHE A 11 6.25 -0.62 2.81
C PHE A 11 6.59 -0.47 1.35
N THR A 12 7.70 -1.09 0.94
CA THR A 12 8.16 -1.03 -0.43
C THR A 12 8.03 -2.40 -1.06
N TYR A 13 7.32 -2.45 -2.17
CA TYR A 13 7.14 -3.65 -2.95
C TYR A 13 7.73 -3.43 -4.34
N LYS A 14 8.79 -4.16 -4.64
CA LYS A 14 9.57 -4.00 -5.88
C LYS A 14 9.40 -5.23 -6.77
N THR A 15 8.95 -4.98 -7.99
CA THR A 15 8.96 -5.94 -9.09
C THR A 15 10.03 -5.56 -10.12
N ASP A 16 10.13 -6.30 -11.21
CA ASP A 16 11.09 -5.99 -12.27
C ASP A 16 10.73 -4.74 -13.05
N GLU A 17 9.47 -4.29 -13.01
CA GLU A 17 8.94 -3.16 -13.81
C GLU A 17 8.39 -2.03 -12.97
N LEU A 18 7.83 -2.35 -11.80
CA LEU A 18 7.12 -1.42 -10.94
C LEU A 18 7.76 -1.37 -9.56
N LEU A 19 7.78 -0.17 -9.00
CA LEU A 19 8.05 0.11 -7.61
C LEU A 19 6.77 0.66 -6.99
N ILE A 20 6.22 -0.09 -6.05
CA ILE A 20 5.03 0.28 -5.30
C ILE A 20 5.46 0.65 -3.89
N GLU A 21 5.17 1.88 -3.48
CA GLU A 21 5.49 2.41 -2.15
C GLU A 21 4.16 2.69 -1.43
N LEU A 22 3.94 2.02 -0.29
CA LEU A 22 2.81 2.27 0.60
C LEU A 22 3.28 3.20 1.71
N LEU A 23 2.89 4.46 1.61
CA LEU A 23 3.28 5.54 2.50
C LEU A 23 2.17 5.77 3.54
N GLY A 24 2.53 5.86 4.81
CA GLY A 24 1.59 6.16 5.89
C GLY A 24 1.82 5.29 7.13
N GLY A 25 1.25 5.70 8.26
CA GLY A 25 1.32 4.92 9.51
C GLY A 25 0.45 3.66 9.42
N ILE A 26 0.99 2.61 8.81
CA ILE A 26 0.35 1.31 8.67
C ILE A 26 0.32 0.66 10.05
N ARG A 27 -0.83 0.72 10.72
CA ARG A 27 -1.05 0.06 12.01
C ARG A 27 -1.72 -1.28 11.77
N ILE A 28 -0.97 -2.35 11.98
CA ILE A 28 -1.44 -3.73 11.77
C ILE A 28 -2.38 -4.17 12.92
N ASP A 29 -2.23 -3.56 14.09
CA ASP A 29 -2.79 -4.08 15.34
C ASP A 29 -4.24 -3.63 15.61
N THR A 30 -4.66 -2.49 15.05
CA THR A 30 -5.99 -1.88 15.28
C THR A 30 -6.53 -1.30 13.97
N LEU A 31 -6.95 -2.17 13.05
CA LEU A 31 -7.35 -1.79 11.70
C LEU A 31 -8.83 -1.38 11.61
N ASP A 32 -9.26 -0.34 12.34
CA ASP A 32 -10.65 0.16 12.21
C ASP A 32 -10.82 0.98 10.93
N ARG A 33 -9.87 1.87 10.65
CA ARG A 33 -9.77 2.63 9.40
C ARG A 33 -8.32 2.98 9.14
N MET A 34 -7.73 2.41 8.10
CA MET A 34 -6.35 2.69 7.72
C MET A 34 -6.30 3.52 6.45
N ARG A 35 -5.72 4.71 6.53
CA ARG A 35 -5.52 5.57 5.36
C ARG A 35 -4.06 5.51 4.95
N VAL A 36 -3.81 5.06 3.73
CA VAL A 36 -2.46 4.95 3.15
C VAL A 36 -2.39 5.69 1.84
N THR A 37 -1.23 6.22 1.50
CA THR A 37 -0.95 6.76 0.18
C THR A 37 -0.14 5.74 -0.59
N ILE A 38 -0.67 5.24 -1.69
CA ILE A 38 0.04 4.35 -2.60
C ILE A 38 0.72 5.22 -3.66
N LYS A 39 2.02 5.04 -3.83
CA LYS A 39 2.80 5.61 -4.92
C LYS A 39 3.30 4.48 -5.81
N VAL A 40 2.91 4.50 -7.07
CA VAL A 40 3.37 3.53 -8.08
C VAL A 40 4.30 4.24 -9.05
N THR A 41 5.50 3.70 -9.20
CA THR A 41 6.54 4.23 -10.08
C THR A 41 7.00 3.15 -11.05
N VAL A 42 7.11 3.47 -12.33
CA VAL A 42 7.69 2.56 -13.33
C VAL A 42 9.22 2.65 -13.28
N ILE A 43 9.90 1.54 -12.97
CA ILE A 43 11.36 1.49 -12.80
C ILE A 43 12.10 0.85 -13.98
N ASN A 44 11.46 -0.01 -14.77
CA ASN A 44 12.12 -0.69 -15.90
C ASN A 44 11.33 -0.48 -17.18
N LYS A 45 11.93 0.30 -18.08
CA LYS A 45 11.28 0.89 -19.26
C LYS A 45 11.48 0.01 -20.49
N LYS A 46 11.15 -1.29 -20.38
CA LYS A 46 11.30 -2.24 -21.50
C LYS A 46 10.25 -2.04 -22.60
N GLN A 47 9.14 -1.35 -22.31
CA GLN A 47 8.11 -1.03 -23.29
C GLN A 47 8.45 0.24 -24.09
N ALA A 48 8.31 0.16 -25.42
CA ALA A 48 8.67 1.22 -26.38
C ALA A 48 7.96 2.56 -26.13
N GLU A 49 6.76 2.55 -25.58
CA GLU A 49 5.99 3.77 -25.27
C GLU A 49 6.64 4.63 -24.18
N TYR A 50 7.34 4.02 -23.21
CA TYR A 50 8.07 4.75 -22.17
C TYR A 50 9.47 5.22 -22.60
N LEU A 51 10.03 4.61 -23.66
CA LEU A 51 11.31 5.02 -24.25
C LEU A 51 11.15 6.26 -25.14
N ASN A 52 10.02 6.37 -25.83
CA ASN A 52 9.75 7.44 -26.80
C ASN A 52 9.22 8.74 -26.18
N ASN A 53 8.80 8.73 -24.90
CA ASN A 53 8.29 9.92 -24.23
C ASN A 53 8.86 10.08 -22.80
N PRO A 54 9.95 10.85 -22.64
CA PRO A 54 10.62 11.02 -21.35
C PRO A 54 9.74 11.71 -20.28
N LYS A 55 8.66 12.40 -20.67
CA LYS A 55 7.70 13.00 -19.73
C LYS A 55 6.81 11.96 -19.05
N LEU A 56 6.46 10.88 -19.74
CA LEU A 56 5.68 9.76 -19.16
C LEU A 56 6.56 8.85 -18.30
N ALA A 57 7.86 8.79 -18.62
CA ALA A 57 8.83 7.90 -18.02
C ALA A 57 9.21 8.22 -16.55
N GLY A 58 8.71 9.32 -15.99
CA GLY A 58 8.88 9.71 -14.58
C GLY A 58 7.55 9.91 -13.84
N LEU A 59 6.43 9.57 -14.47
CA LEU A 59 5.11 9.82 -13.88
C LEU A 59 4.84 8.80 -12.77
N SER A 60 4.97 9.24 -11.52
CA SER A 60 4.53 8.43 -10.38
C SER A 60 3.05 8.67 -10.13
N ILE A 61 2.23 7.62 -10.15
CA ILE A 61 0.81 7.71 -9.78
C ILE A 61 0.72 7.69 -8.26
N ARG A 62 -0.02 8.63 -7.68
CA ARG A 62 -0.27 8.69 -6.24
C ARG A 62 -1.76 8.65 -5.95
N HIS A 63 -2.19 7.70 -5.14
CA HIS A 63 -3.58 7.59 -4.71
C HIS A 63 -3.68 7.37 -3.21
N ASN A 64 -4.64 8.04 -2.60
CA ASN A 64 -4.99 7.82 -1.20
C ASN A 64 -6.03 6.70 -1.15
N LEU A 65 -5.71 5.65 -0.41
CA LEU A 65 -6.57 4.50 -0.19
C LEU A 65 -7.01 4.50 1.27
N ASP A 66 -8.31 4.51 1.49
CA ASP A 66 -8.92 4.25 2.80
C ASP A 66 -9.30 2.76 2.85
N LEU A 67 -8.53 2.00 3.62
CA LEU A 67 -8.74 0.58 3.87
C LEU A 67 -9.57 0.39 5.13
N TYR A 68 -10.62 -0.42 5.02
CA TYR A 68 -11.51 -0.76 6.12
C TYR A 68 -11.39 -2.25 6.39
N CYS A 69 -11.22 -2.63 7.66
CA CYS A 69 -11.32 -4.03 8.04
C CYS A 69 -12.79 -4.39 8.22
N LYS A 70 -13.32 -5.29 7.38
CA LYS A 70 -14.44 -6.14 7.78
C LYS A 70 -13.85 -7.47 8.22
N CYS A 71 -13.39 -7.55 9.46
CA CYS A 71 -13.08 -8.85 10.07
C CYS A 71 -14.33 -9.37 10.77
N PRO A 72 -15.03 -10.39 10.24
CA PRO A 72 -16.18 -11.00 10.93
C PRO A 72 -15.78 -11.70 12.24
N TYR A 73 -14.49 -12.01 12.44
CA TYR A 73 -14.00 -12.75 13.61
C TYR A 73 -13.58 -11.88 14.81
N ILE A 74 -13.49 -10.54 14.66
CA ILE A 74 -13.16 -9.62 15.76
C ILE A 74 -14.44 -9.02 16.38
N THR A 75 -15.54 -8.99 15.63
CA THR A 75 -16.80 -8.40 16.11
C THR A 75 -17.50 -9.22 17.20
N ASP A 76 -17.20 -10.52 17.32
CA ASP A 76 -17.83 -11.38 18.32
C ASP A 76 -17.10 -11.39 19.66
N SER A 77 -15.77 -11.31 19.67
CA SER A 77 -14.95 -11.25 20.88
C SER A 77 -15.09 -9.91 21.62
N LEU A 78 -15.30 -8.80 20.93
CA LEU A 78 -15.54 -7.48 21.55
C LEU A 78 -16.97 -7.29 22.08
N LYS A 79 -17.93 -8.13 21.69
CA LYS A 79 -19.30 -8.10 22.25
C LYS A 79 -19.40 -8.85 23.58
N LEU A 80 -18.49 -9.79 23.84
CA LEU A 80 -18.50 -10.58 25.06
C LEU A 80 -17.99 -9.79 26.28
N GLU A 81 -16.99 -8.92 26.09
CA GLU A 81 -16.45 -8.09 27.18
C GLU A 81 -17.33 -6.89 27.58
N ARG A 82 -18.29 -6.49 26.74
CA ARG A 82 -19.24 -5.40 27.07
C ARG A 82 -20.51 -5.87 27.79
N LYS A 83 -20.56 -7.13 28.22
CA LYS A 83 -21.70 -7.74 28.92
C LYS A 83 -21.39 -8.25 30.33
N ALA A 84 -20.21 -7.96 30.86
CA ALA A 84 -19.84 -8.21 32.25
C ALA A 84 -19.93 -6.93 33.10
#